data_AF-A0A564YT79-F1
#
_entry.id   AF-A0A564YT79-F1
#
_cell.length_a   1.000
_cell.length_b   1.000
_cell.length_c   1.000
_cell.angle_alpha   90.00
_cell.angle_beta   90.00
_cell.angle_gamma   90.00
#
_symmetry.space_group_name_H-M   'P 1'
#
loop_
_entity.id
_entity.type
_entity.pdbx_description
1 polymer ?
#
loop_
_entity_poly.entity_id
_entity_poly.type
_entity_poly.pdbx_seq_one_letter_code
_entity_poly.pdbx_strand_id
1 'polypeptide(L)' 'MTYEGSLPFPSCAETVTWIILNRSIQISSKEIKVLRQLRTDKTLWSNSMADNFRPVNPLNNRSVRTNIRFASTV' A
#
# COMPACT_ATOMS: atom_id res chain seq x y z
N MET A 1 0.72 -2.61 12.84
CA MET A 1 1.66 -1.46 12.91
C MET A 1 0.89 -0.19 12.60
N THR A 2 1.18 0.93 13.28
CA THR A 2 0.44 2.18 13.14
C THR A 2 1.39 3.38 13.12
N TYR A 3 1.21 4.30 12.17
CA TYR A 3 2.04 5.51 12.03
C TYR A 3 1.26 6.66 11.36
N GLU A 4 1.71 7.90 11.58
CA GLU A 4 1.17 9.09 10.90
C GLU A 4 1.85 9.27 9.53
N GLY A 5 1.06 9.48 8.48
CA GLY A 5 1.56 9.61 7.11
C GLY A 5 0.65 10.46 6.23
N SER A 6 0.83 10.29 4.92
CA SER A 6 0.11 11.06 3.90
C SER A 6 -0.73 10.18 2.98
N LEU A 7 -1.60 10.84 2.22
CA LEU A 7 -2.27 10.24 1.07
C LEU A 7 -1.24 9.72 0.04
N PRO A 8 -1.46 8.53 -0.56
CA PRO A 8 -0.53 7.96 -1.54
C PRO A 8 -0.79 8.48 -2.96
N PHE A 9 -1.74 9.40 -3.13
CA PHE A 9 -2.12 10.02 -4.40
C PHE A 9 -2.07 11.56 -4.29
N PRO A 10 -2.15 12.29 -5.41
CA PRO A 10 -1.96 13.74 -5.42
C PRO A 10 -2.81 14.53 -4.42
N SER A 11 -2.28 15.70 -4.06
CA SER A 11 -2.40 16.46 -2.80
C SER A 11 -1.45 16.00 -1.70
N CYS A 12 -1.13 14.70 -1.61
CA CYS A 12 -0.13 14.15 -0.68
C CYS A 12 -0.28 14.64 0.78
N ALA A 13 -1.50 15.00 1.21
CA ALA A 13 -1.73 15.66 2.48
C ALA A 13 -1.38 14.75 3.66
N GLU A 14 -0.70 15.30 4.67
CA GLU A 14 -0.24 14.60 5.88
C GLU A 14 -1.33 14.54 6.94
N THR A 15 -2.46 13.92 6.60
CA THR A 15 -3.66 13.86 7.44
C THR A 15 -4.08 12.43 7.79
N VAL A 16 -3.27 11.43 7.44
CA VAL A 16 -3.66 10.01 7.52
C VAL A 16 -2.92 9.30 8.64
N THR A 17 -3.67 8.71 9.57
CA THR A 17 -3.14 7.69 10.48
C THR A 17 -3.25 6.32 9.82
N TRP A 18 -2.12 5.76 9.39
CA TRP A 18 -2.08 4.46 8.75
C TRP A 18 -2.10 3.32 9.76
N ILE A 19 -2.91 2.30 9.50
CA ILE A 19 -2.94 1.04 10.26
C ILE A 19 -2.66 -0.12 9.29
N ILE A 20 -1.49 -0.74 9.44
CA ILE A 20 -1.06 -1.89 8.64
C ILE A 20 -1.33 -3.16 9.43
N LEU A 21 -2.18 -4.03 8.87
CA LEU A 21 -2.50 -5.35 9.41
C LEU A 21 -1.34 -6.32 9.15
N ASN A 22 -0.99 -7.12 10.17
CA ASN A 22 0.14 -8.05 10.08
C ASN A 22 -0.16 -9.31 9.24
N ARG A 23 -1.44 -9.66 9.09
CA ARG A 23 -1.85 -10.86 8.36
C ARG A 23 -2.33 -10.45 6.96
N SER A 24 -1.68 -10.98 5.93
CA SER A 24 -2.11 -10.78 4.55
C SER A 24 -3.38 -11.56 4.24
N ILE A 25 -4.23 -10.99 3.40
CA ILE A 25 -5.36 -11.68 2.79
C ILE A 25 -4.82 -12.53 1.64
N GLN A 26 -5.24 -13.79 1.58
CA GLN A 26 -4.85 -14.70 0.51
C GLN A 26 -5.80 -14.53 -0.68
N ILE A 27 -5.23 -14.48 -1.88
CA ILE A 27 -5.97 -14.34 -3.14
C ILE A 27 -5.38 -15.30 -4.18
N SER A 28 -6.21 -15.87 -5.04
CA SER A 28 -5.75 -16.78 -6.09
C SER A 28 -5.02 -16.03 -7.20
N SER A 29 -4.14 -16.75 -7.90
CA SER A 29 -3.45 -16.24 -9.09
C SER A 29 -4.40 -15.86 -10.22
N LYS A 30 -5.62 -16.40 -10.26
CA LYS A 30 -6.63 -16.04 -11.26
C LYS A 30 -7.24 -14.68 -10.96
N GLU A 31 -7.60 -14.43 -9.70
CA GLU A 31 -8.23 -13.17 -9.29
C GLU A 31 -7.27 -11.98 -9.46
N ILE A 32 -6.00 -12.14 -9.10
CA ILE A 32 -5.02 -11.04 -9.29
C ILE A 32 -4.79 -10.72 -10.77
N LYS A 33 -4.88 -11.73 -11.66
CA LYS A 33 -4.78 -11.51 -13.12
C LYS A 33 -5.96 -10.69 -13.65
N VAL A 34 -7.16 -10.91 -13.13
CA VAL A 34 -8.34 -10.10 -13.50
C VAL A 34 -8.14 -8.64 -13.10
N LEU A 35 -7.63 -8.38 -11.90
CA LEU A 35 -7.32 -7.00 -11.47
C LEU A 35 -6.29 -6.31 -12.39
N ARG A 36 -5.27 -7.05 -12.83
CA ARG A 36 -4.23 -6.53 -13.74
C ARG A 36 -4.69 -6.32 -15.19
N GLN A 37 -5.88 -6.80 -15.56
CA GLN A 37 -6.49 -6.52 -16.87
C GLN A 37 -7.23 -5.18 -16.91
N LEU A 38 -7.40 -4.51 -15.76
CA LEU A 38 -8.00 -3.18 -15.70
C LEU A 38 -7.18 -2.17 -16.50
N ARG A 39 -7.88 -1.16 -17.04
CA ARG A 39 -7.30 -0.11 -17.87
C ARG A 39 -7.56 1.25 -17.27
N THR A 40 -6.67 2.20 -17.53
CA THR A 40 -6.77 3.56 -16.97
C THR A 40 -7.98 4.34 -17.48
N ASP A 41 -8.51 3.95 -18.65
CA ASP A 41 -9.67 4.56 -19.28
C ASP A 41 -10.48 3.49 -20.05
N LYS A 42 -11.74 3.79 -20.37
CA LYS A 42 -12.71 2.92 -21.06
C LYS A 42 -12.29 2.58 -22.49
N THR A 43 -11.33 3.29 -23.05
CA THR A 43 -10.86 3.10 -24.42
C THR A 43 -9.97 1.86 -24.55
N LEU A 44 -10.09 1.12 -25.65
CA LEU A 44 -9.28 -0.07 -25.95
C LEU A 44 -7.80 0.22 -26.24
N TRP A 45 -7.42 1.50 -26.29
CA TRP A 45 -6.06 1.98 -26.56
C TRP A 45 -5.37 2.50 -25.28
N SER A 46 -6.08 2.60 -24.15
CA SER A 46 -5.55 3.13 -22.90
C SER A 46 -4.50 2.22 -22.27
N ASN A 47 -3.61 2.72 -21.44
CA ASN A 47 -2.62 1.85 -20.81
C ASN A 47 -3.27 0.90 -19.79
N SER A 48 -2.61 -0.23 -19.54
CA SER A 48 -2.97 -1.08 -18.40
C SER A 48 -2.85 -0.26 -17.11
N MET A 49 -3.80 -0.44 -16.18
CA MET A 49 -3.75 0.12 -14.83
C MET A 49 -2.84 -0.73 -13.93
N ALA A 50 -1.65 -1.06 -14.43
CA ALA A 50 -0.62 -1.76 -13.67
C ALA A 50 0.25 -0.75 -12.90
N ASP A 51 0.97 -1.24 -11.89
CA ASP A 51 1.97 -0.49 -11.12
C ASP A 51 1.46 0.83 -10.51
N ASN A 52 0.17 0.86 -10.16
CA ASN A 52 -0.54 2.00 -9.59
C ASN A 52 -0.26 2.16 -8.08
N PHE A 53 1.01 2.19 -7.68
CA PHE A 53 1.46 2.39 -6.31
C PHE A 53 2.48 3.52 -6.21
N ARG A 54 2.51 4.17 -5.05
CA ARG A 54 3.52 5.19 -4.73
C ARG A 54 4.79 4.50 -4.21
N PRO A 55 6.01 4.93 -4.62
CA PRO A 55 7.25 4.44 -4.06
C PRO A 55 7.35 4.63 -2.54
N VAL A 56 8.19 3.83 -1.89
CA VAL A 56 8.45 3.96 -0.44
C VAL A 56 9.17 5.27 -0.15
N ASN A 57 8.63 6.03 0.80
CA ASN A 57 9.23 7.27 1.28
C ASN A 57 10.00 7.04 2.58
N PRO A 58 11.00 7.89 2.90
CA PRO A 58 11.74 7.81 4.14
C PRO A 58 10.85 8.02 5.37
N LEU A 59 11.23 7.40 6.47
CA LEU A 59 10.48 7.47 7.72
C LEU A 59 10.59 8.85 8.40
N ASN A 60 11.69 9.57 8.20
CA ASN A 60 11.93 10.92 8.74
C ASN A 60 11.64 11.02 10.25
N ASN A 61 12.22 10.12 11.05
CA ASN A 61 12.09 10.07 12.52
C ASN A 61 10.66 9.91 13.06
N ARG A 62 9.67 9.59 12.23
CA ARG A 62 8.31 9.29 12.70
C ARG A 62 8.29 8.00 13.51
N SER A 63 7.56 8.00 14.62
CA SER A 63 7.38 6.82 15.44
C SER A 63 6.44 5.81 14.78
N VAL A 64 6.85 4.54 14.70
CA VAL A 64 6.00 3.43 14.27
C VAL A 64 5.62 2.60 15.49
N ARG A 65 4.33 2.47 15.77
CA ARG A 65 3.81 1.69 16.90
C ARG A 65 3.38 0.31 16.43
N THR A 66 3.62 -0.74 17.23
CA THR A 66 3.17 -2.09 16.91
C THR A 66 2.81 -2.87 18.17
N ASN A 67 1.80 -3.74 18.06
CA ASN A 67 1.44 -4.72 19.09
C ASN A 67 2.14 -6.07 18.87
N ILE A 68 2.95 -6.19 17.82
CA ILE A 68 3.72 -7.40 17.53
C ILE A 68 4.88 -7.48 18.51
N ARG A 69 4.96 -8.60 19.24
CA ARG A 69 6.12 -8.94 20.06
C ARG A 69 7.19 -9.53 19.14
N PHE A 70 8.26 -8.79 18.88
CA PHE A 70 9.43 -9.35 18.22
C PHE A 70 10.12 -10.27 19.23
N ALA A 71 10.46 -11.49 18.82
CA ALA A 71 11.33 -12.34 19.63
C ALA A 71 12.67 -11.63 19.75
N SER A 72 13.11 -11.35 20.98
CA SER A 72 14.44 -10.81 21.23
C SER A 72 15.44 -11.87 20.79
N THR A 73 16.15 -11.65 19.68
CA THR A 73 17.37 -12.40 19.42
C THR A 73 18.40 -11.88 20.42
N VAL A 74 18.67 -12.68 21.46
CA VAL A 74 19.82 -12.50 22.35
C VAL A 74 21.07 -12.88 21.58
#